data_AF-A0A1J7I7C0-F1
#
_entry.id   AF-A0A1J7I7C0-F1
#
_cell.length_a   1.000
_cell.length_b   1.000
_cell.length_c   1.000
_cell.angle_alpha   90.00
_cell.angle_beta   90.00
_cell.angle_gamma   90.00
#
_symmetry.space_group_name_H-M   'P 1'
#
loop_
_entity.id
_entity.type
_entity.pdbx_description
1 polymer ?
#
loop_
_entity_poly.entity_id
_entity_poly.type
_entity_poly.pdbx_seq_one_letter_code
_entity_poly.pdbx_strand_id
1 'polypeptide(L)'
;MFKVEKPKPKVEDGVFGTSGGIGFIKQNELFVGRVAMIGFVGITGKGILSQLNLETGVPIYEAEPLLLFFILFTLIGAIGALGDRGKFVDDEPATGLDKAVIPPGKGFRGALGLQEGGPLFGFTKSNELFVGRLAQLGFAFSLIGEIITGKGALAQLNIETGVPINEIEPLVLFNVLLFFIAALNPGTGKFVTDEEEN
;
A
#
# COMPACT_ATOMS: atom_id res chain seq x y z
N MET A 1 27.03 -10.98 40.07
CA MET A 1 25.89 -11.54 39.32
C MET A 1 26.19 -11.30 37.84
N PHE A 2 26.63 -12.32 37.10
CA PHE A 2 26.93 -12.16 35.67
C PHE A 2 25.61 -12.17 34.90
N LYS A 3 25.32 -11.09 34.16
CA LYS A 3 24.18 -11.06 33.25
C LYS A 3 24.50 -12.03 32.12
N VAL A 4 23.80 -13.18 32.09
CA VAL A 4 23.88 -14.11 30.97
C VAL A 4 23.20 -13.43 29.78
N GLU A 5 23.99 -12.91 28.85
CA GLU A 5 23.46 -12.40 27.57
C GLU A 5 22.86 -13.58 26.80
N LYS A 6 21.53 -13.57 26.63
CA LYS A 6 20.87 -14.50 25.72
C LYS A 6 21.38 -14.19 24.30
N PRO A 7 21.70 -15.21 23.49
CA PRO A 7 22.11 -14.98 22.11
C PRO A 7 20.96 -14.28 21.36
N LYS A 8 21.26 -13.15 20.71
CA LYS A 8 20.28 -12.41 19.90
C LYS A 8 19.70 -13.34 18.82
N PRO A 9 18.37 -13.47 18.71
CA PRO A 9 17.77 -14.25 17.64
C PRO A 9 18.12 -13.62 16.28
N LYS A 10 18.57 -14.44 15.33
CA LYS A 10 18.77 -14.02 13.95
C LYS A 10 17.45 -14.14 13.21
N VAL A 11 16.84 -13.02 12.86
CA VAL A 11 15.61 -12.97 12.07
C VAL A 11 15.98 -12.92 10.59
N GLU A 12 15.27 -13.67 9.75
CA GLU A 12 15.49 -13.78 8.30
C GLU A 12 14.50 -12.89 7.53
N ASP A 13 14.57 -11.59 7.78
CA ASP A 13 13.61 -10.58 7.32
C ASP A 13 14.25 -9.45 6.50
N GLY A 14 15.56 -9.52 6.25
CA GLY A 14 16.27 -8.58 5.39
C GLY A 14 15.99 -8.78 3.90
N VAL A 15 16.73 -8.06 3.06
CA VAL A 15 16.63 -8.15 1.59
C VAL A 15 16.76 -9.61 1.16
N PHE A 16 15.81 -10.09 0.35
CA PHE A 16 15.67 -11.49 -0.06
C PHE A 16 15.74 -12.53 1.08
N GLY A 17 15.29 -12.17 2.29
CA GLY A 17 15.29 -13.06 3.46
C GLY A 17 16.63 -13.18 4.19
N THR A 18 17.59 -12.31 3.91
CA THR A 18 18.90 -12.34 4.60
C THR A 18 18.78 -11.90 6.06
N SER A 19 19.58 -12.50 6.95
CA SER A 19 19.64 -12.13 8.38
C SER A 19 20.69 -11.06 8.72
N GLY A 20 21.22 -10.38 7.70
CA GLY A 20 22.31 -9.40 7.85
C GLY A 20 21.88 -8.01 8.30
N GLY A 21 20.59 -7.78 8.58
CA GLY A 21 20.05 -6.46 8.91
C GLY A 21 20.06 -5.48 7.73
N ILE A 22 20.23 -5.98 6.50
CA ILE A 22 20.26 -5.20 5.26
C ILE A 22 18.87 -5.20 4.63
N GLY A 23 18.46 -4.09 4.01
CA GLY A 23 17.18 -3.96 3.34
C GLY A 23 16.18 -3.08 4.10
N PHE A 24 14.96 -3.01 3.59
CA PHE A 24 13.89 -2.19 4.15
C PHE A 24 13.47 -2.68 5.53
N ILE A 25 13.05 -1.73 6.38
CA ILE A 25 12.21 -1.97 7.54
C ILE A 25 10.74 -1.79 7.14
N LYS A 26 9.80 -2.34 7.92
CA LYS A 26 8.35 -2.16 7.66
C LYS A 26 7.91 -0.71 7.49
N GLN A 27 8.57 0.25 8.14
CA GLN A 27 8.27 1.68 7.94
C GLN A 27 8.62 2.17 6.53
N ASN A 28 9.70 1.67 5.93
CA ASN A 28 10.08 1.99 4.56
C ASN A 28 9.07 1.40 3.58
N GLU A 29 8.68 0.15 3.76
CA GLU A 29 7.64 -0.47 2.93
C GLU A 29 6.31 0.29 3.05
N LEU A 30 5.92 0.68 4.26
CA LEU A 30 4.72 1.48 4.49
C LEU A 30 4.76 2.80 3.71
N PHE A 31 5.90 3.50 3.74
CA PHE A 31 6.09 4.73 2.99
C PHE A 31 6.00 4.50 1.48
N VAL A 32 6.69 3.47 0.95
CA VAL A 32 6.62 3.11 -0.48
C VAL A 32 5.18 2.74 -0.88
N GLY A 33 4.46 2.02 -0.01
CA GLY A 33 3.04 1.70 -0.19
C GLY A 33 2.18 2.95 -0.31
N ARG A 34 2.38 3.97 0.53
CA ARG A 34 1.69 5.27 0.43
C ARG A 34 2.00 5.99 -0.88
N VAL A 35 3.27 5.97 -1.31
CA VAL A 35 3.67 6.55 -2.60
C VAL A 35 2.95 5.85 -3.76
N ALA A 36 2.85 4.51 -3.72
CA ALA A 36 2.10 3.76 -4.74
C ALA A 36 0.60 4.07 -4.72
N MET A 37 -0.02 4.19 -3.54
CA MET A 37 -1.42 4.62 -3.39
C MET A 37 -1.65 5.98 -4.04
N ILE A 38 -0.77 6.96 -3.80
CA ILE A 38 -0.86 8.29 -4.42
C ILE A 38 -0.60 8.23 -5.93
N GLY A 39 0.36 7.42 -6.38
CA GLY A 39 0.62 7.23 -7.81
C GLY A 39 -0.63 6.76 -8.57
N PHE A 40 -1.44 5.92 -7.93
CA PHE A 40 -2.72 5.45 -8.48
C PHE A 40 -3.78 6.55 -8.58
N VAL A 41 -3.71 7.61 -7.78
CA VAL A 41 -4.61 8.78 -7.84
C VAL A 41 -4.40 9.59 -9.12
N GLY A 42 -3.23 9.50 -9.75
CA GLY A 42 -2.89 10.21 -10.99
C GLY A 42 -3.52 9.62 -12.27
N ILE A 43 -4.33 8.55 -12.15
CA ILE A 43 -5.00 7.94 -13.29
C ILE A 43 -6.13 8.86 -13.75
N THR A 44 -5.87 9.68 -14.77
CA THR A 44 -6.91 10.45 -15.46
C THR A 44 -7.53 9.62 -16.60
N GLY A 45 -8.51 10.16 -17.33
CA GLY A 45 -9.12 9.49 -18.50
C GLY A 45 -8.12 9.12 -19.62
N LYS A 46 -6.89 9.62 -19.59
CA LYS A 46 -5.75 9.13 -20.39
C LYS A 46 -4.82 8.30 -19.51
N GLY A 47 -4.23 7.25 -20.07
CA GLY A 47 -3.20 6.45 -19.40
C GLY A 47 -2.06 7.31 -18.84
N ILE A 48 -1.50 6.90 -17.70
CA ILE A 48 -0.53 7.72 -16.96
C ILE A 48 0.81 7.80 -17.70
N LEU A 49 1.21 6.75 -18.40
CA LEU A 49 2.43 6.74 -19.19
C LEU A 49 2.31 7.70 -20.37
N SER A 50 1.15 7.69 -21.03
CA SER A 50 0.86 8.66 -22.10
C SER A 50 0.87 10.11 -21.59
N GLN A 51 0.37 10.38 -20.38
CA GLN A 51 0.45 11.72 -19.76
C GLN A 51 1.88 12.15 -19.44
N LEU A 52 2.76 11.20 -19.12
CA LEU A 52 4.18 11.42 -18.89
C LEU A 52 5.01 11.47 -20.19
N ASN A 53 4.35 11.43 -21.35
CA ASN A 53 4.97 11.39 -22.69
C ASN A 53 5.87 10.16 -22.90
N LEU A 54 5.52 9.04 -22.28
CA LEU A 54 6.19 7.76 -22.49
C LEU A 54 5.49 6.98 -23.60
N GLU A 55 6.27 6.17 -24.32
CA GLU A 55 5.77 5.31 -25.39
C GLU A 55 4.91 4.19 -24.81
N THR A 56 3.77 3.92 -25.47
CA THR A 56 2.80 2.90 -25.07
C THR A 56 2.30 2.15 -26.32
N GLY A 57 1.76 0.94 -26.12
CA GLY A 57 1.42 0.05 -27.23
C GLY A 57 2.64 -0.59 -27.89
N VAL A 58 3.73 -0.73 -27.14
CA VAL A 58 5.01 -1.30 -27.58
C VAL A 58 5.32 -2.59 -26.80
N PRO A 59 6.13 -3.51 -27.34
CA PRO A 59 6.65 -4.64 -26.58
C PRO A 59 7.43 -4.17 -25.34
N ILE A 60 7.36 -4.93 -24.23
CA ILE A 60 8.03 -4.57 -22.97
C ILE A 60 9.53 -4.29 -23.15
N TYR A 61 10.22 -5.00 -24.03
CA TYR A 61 11.66 -4.84 -24.23
C TYR A 61 12.05 -3.54 -24.96
N GLU A 62 11.07 -2.83 -25.53
CA GLU A 62 11.25 -1.51 -26.16
C GLU A 62 10.91 -0.37 -25.19
N ALA A 63 10.23 -0.67 -24.08
CA ALA A 63 9.87 0.33 -23.09
C ALA A 63 11.08 0.91 -22.37
N GLU A 64 10.92 2.13 -21.84
CA GLU A 64 12.00 2.84 -21.16
C GLU A 64 12.59 2.01 -20.00
N PRO A 65 13.92 1.77 -19.96
CA PRO A 65 14.53 0.93 -18.92
C PRO A 65 14.28 1.41 -17.49
N LEU A 66 14.17 2.73 -17.28
CA LEU A 66 13.89 3.30 -15.96
C LEU A 66 12.46 2.97 -15.50
N LEU A 67 11.49 2.95 -16.42
CA LEU A 67 10.12 2.51 -16.15
C LEU A 67 10.09 1.02 -15.80
N LEU A 68 10.83 0.19 -16.53
CA LEU A 68 10.92 -1.25 -16.24
C LEU A 68 11.56 -1.51 -14.87
N PHE A 69 12.60 -0.76 -14.52
CA PHE A 69 13.20 -0.81 -13.19
C PHE A 69 12.21 -0.39 -12.12
N PHE A 70 11.44 0.68 -12.35
CA PHE A 70 10.41 1.14 -11.42
C PHE A 70 9.33 0.06 -11.20
N ILE A 71 8.86 -0.59 -12.26
CA ILE A 71 7.90 -1.71 -12.18
C ILE A 71 8.49 -2.88 -11.39
N LEU A 72 9.73 -3.28 -11.70
CA LEU A 72 10.42 -4.36 -10.99
C LEU A 72 10.57 -4.04 -9.50
N PHE A 73 11.05 -2.84 -9.17
CA PHE A 73 11.17 -2.35 -7.79
C PHE A 73 9.83 -2.40 -7.06
N THR A 74 8.76 -1.97 -7.72
CA THR A 74 7.40 -1.95 -7.16
C THR A 74 6.90 -3.37 -6.86
N LEU A 75 7.12 -4.32 -7.77
CA LEU A 75 6.73 -5.73 -7.58
C LEU A 75 7.53 -6.41 -6.47
N ILE A 76 8.86 -6.23 -6.45
CA ILE A 76 9.73 -6.79 -5.41
C ILE A 76 9.40 -6.18 -4.03
N GLY A 77 9.11 -4.89 -3.99
CA GLY A 77 8.65 -4.21 -2.78
C GLY A 77 7.29 -4.73 -2.30
N ALA A 78 6.34 -4.99 -3.22
CA ALA A 78 5.01 -5.47 -2.86
C ALA A 78 5.02 -6.85 -2.18
N ILE A 79 6.02 -7.69 -2.48
CA ILE A 79 6.20 -9.00 -1.86
C ILE A 79 7.15 -8.99 -0.65
N GLY A 80 7.67 -7.82 -0.24
CA GLY A 80 8.61 -7.68 0.88
C GLY A 80 10.04 -8.15 0.59
N ALA A 81 10.38 -8.45 -0.66
CA ALA A 81 11.71 -8.96 -1.02
C ALA A 81 12.82 -7.90 -0.93
N LEU A 82 12.48 -6.61 -0.85
CA LEU A 82 13.42 -5.53 -0.53
C LEU A 82 13.79 -5.49 0.97
N GLY A 83 13.16 -6.31 1.80
CA GLY A 83 13.28 -6.36 3.25
C GLY A 83 11.94 -6.04 3.91
N ASP A 84 11.62 -6.78 4.97
CA ASP A 84 10.38 -6.67 5.75
C ASP A 84 10.72 -6.66 7.26
N ARG A 85 11.79 -5.94 7.62
CA ARG A 85 12.38 -6.00 8.95
C ARG A 85 11.55 -5.31 10.03
N GLY A 86 11.61 -5.86 11.24
CA GLY A 86 10.85 -5.39 12.40
C GLY A 86 9.36 -5.71 12.32
N LYS A 87 8.58 -5.27 13.32
CA LYS A 87 7.15 -5.58 13.43
C LYS A 87 6.34 -4.34 13.75
N PHE A 88 5.10 -4.30 13.27
CA PHE A 88 4.09 -3.41 13.83
C PHE A 88 3.35 -4.15 14.93
N VAL A 89 3.31 -3.54 16.11
CA VAL A 89 2.52 -4.02 17.24
C VAL A 89 1.44 -3.00 17.53
N ASP A 90 0.25 -3.50 17.83
CA ASP A 90 -0.86 -2.66 18.25
C ASP A 90 -0.54 -2.06 19.62
N ASP A 91 -0.98 -0.82 19.83
CA ASP A 91 -1.02 -0.27 21.18
C ASP A 91 -2.15 -1.00 21.94
N GLU A 92 -1.88 -1.46 23.17
CA GLU A 92 -2.76 -2.30 24.01
C GLU A 92 -4.26 -1.90 24.02
N PRO A 93 -5.13 -2.87 24.38
CA PRO A 93 -5.90 -3.64 23.41
C PRO A 93 -6.85 -2.75 22.60
N ALA A 94 -7.04 -3.14 21.33
CA ALA A 94 -8.10 -2.64 20.47
C ALA A 94 -9.41 -2.52 21.26
N THR A 95 -9.84 -1.29 21.56
CA THR A 95 -11.12 -1.05 22.22
C THR A 95 -12.20 -1.57 21.29
N GLY A 96 -12.69 -2.77 21.61
CA GLY A 96 -13.50 -3.60 20.77
C GLY A 96 -14.87 -2.99 20.46
N LEU A 97 -15.61 -3.76 19.66
CA LEU A 97 -17.01 -3.59 19.27
C LEU A 97 -18.01 -3.40 20.44
N ASP A 98 -17.56 -3.25 21.68
CA ASP A 98 -18.36 -3.05 22.90
C ASP A 98 -19.07 -1.67 22.97
N LYS A 99 -18.90 -0.80 21.96
CA LYS A 99 -19.63 0.47 21.81
C LYS A 99 -20.45 0.55 20.53
N ALA A 100 -20.92 -0.58 20.00
CA ALA A 100 -21.84 -0.64 18.85
C ALA A 100 -23.28 -0.17 19.15
N VAL A 101 -23.46 0.74 20.12
CA VAL A 101 -24.69 1.52 20.29
C VAL A 101 -24.31 2.97 20.05
N ILE A 102 -24.66 3.51 18.89
CA ILE A 102 -24.46 4.92 18.55
C ILE A 102 -25.38 5.74 19.48
N PRO A 103 -24.86 6.48 20.48
CA PRO A 103 -25.68 7.35 21.29
C PRO A 103 -26.14 8.53 20.43
N PRO A 104 -27.40 8.97 20.53
CA PRO A 104 -27.90 10.13 19.80
C PRO A 104 -27.09 11.38 20.18
N GLY A 105 -26.56 12.11 19.18
CA GLY A 105 -25.81 13.36 19.37
C GLY A 105 -24.33 13.36 18.99
N LYS A 106 -23.80 12.31 18.34
CA LYS A 106 -22.38 12.24 17.92
C LYS A 106 -22.09 12.99 16.62
N GLY A 107 -20.86 13.51 16.49
CA GLY A 107 -20.39 14.29 15.34
C GLY A 107 -20.29 13.51 14.03
N PHE A 108 -19.96 14.19 12.92
CA PHE A 108 -19.93 13.63 11.54
C PHE A 108 -19.26 12.24 11.42
N ARG A 109 -18.20 11.98 12.19
CA ARG A 109 -17.49 10.67 12.20
C ARG A 109 -18.33 9.54 12.78
N GLY A 110 -19.02 9.76 13.90
CA GLY A 110 -19.89 8.76 14.51
C GLY A 110 -21.13 8.44 13.66
N ALA A 111 -21.61 9.41 12.88
CA ALA A 111 -22.71 9.21 11.92
C ALA A 111 -22.33 8.31 10.73
N LEU A 112 -21.04 8.22 10.41
CA LEU A 112 -20.51 7.31 9.38
C LEU A 112 -20.06 5.95 9.95
N GLY A 113 -20.37 5.66 11.22
CA GLY A 113 -19.92 4.44 11.91
C GLY A 113 -18.41 4.42 12.22
N LEU A 114 -17.74 5.58 12.14
CA LEU A 114 -16.31 5.71 12.42
C LEU A 114 -16.08 6.09 13.89
N GLN A 115 -14.95 5.66 14.46
CA GLN A 115 -14.60 6.01 15.83
C GLN A 115 -14.34 7.53 15.97
N GLU A 116 -14.76 8.13 17.09
CA GLU A 116 -14.56 9.57 17.34
C GLU A 116 -13.11 9.94 17.64
N GLY A 117 -12.29 8.97 18.05
CA GLY A 117 -10.83 9.09 18.21
C GLY A 117 -10.10 7.98 17.46
N GLY A 118 -8.86 8.24 17.04
CA GLY A 118 -8.06 7.32 16.24
C GLY A 118 -8.09 7.59 14.71
N PRO A 119 -7.47 6.72 13.91
CA PRO A 119 -7.40 6.85 12.46
C PRO A 119 -8.80 6.86 11.84
N LEU A 120 -9.00 7.65 10.78
CA LEU A 120 -10.30 7.86 10.14
C LEU A 120 -11.02 6.57 9.70
N PHE A 121 -10.31 5.47 9.45
CA PHE A 121 -10.89 4.15 9.09
C PHE A 121 -10.49 3.01 10.02
N GLY A 122 -9.92 3.30 11.20
CA GLY A 122 -9.46 2.25 12.14
C GLY A 122 -8.33 1.36 11.61
N PHE A 123 -7.58 1.81 10.58
CA PHE A 123 -6.44 1.05 10.06
C PHE A 123 -5.31 0.99 11.09
N THR A 124 -4.82 -0.22 11.36
CA THR A 124 -3.50 -0.45 11.95
C THR A 124 -2.42 -0.22 10.89
N LYS A 125 -1.17 0.01 11.29
CA LYS A 125 -0.05 0.10 10.36
C LYS A 125 0.13 -1.16 9.50
N SER A 126 -0.20 -2.33 10.04
CA SER A 126 -0.19 -3.59 9.27
C SER A 126 -1.25 -3.61 8.17
N ASN A 127 -2.48 -3.14 8.45
CA ASN A 127 -3.53 -3.06 7.43
C ASN A 127 -3.14 -2.08 6.33
N GLU A 128 -2.58 -0.94 6.73
CA GLU A 128 -2.13 0.08 5.79
C GLU A 128 -0.97 -0.43 4.92
N LEU A 129 -0.01 -1.16 5.49
CA LEU A 129 1.06 -1.83 4.74
C LEU A 129 0.48 -2.78 3.68
N PHE A 130 -0.52 -3.59 4.06
CA PHE A 130 -1.18 -4.52 3.14
C PHE A 130 -1.91 -3.78 2.00
N VAL A 131 -2.66 -2.73 2.31
CA VAL A 131 -3.30 -1.87 1.31
C VAL A 131 -2.25 -1.23 0.39
N GLY A 132 -1.09 -0.85 0.94
CA GLY A 132 0.03 -0.33 0.17
C GLY A 132 0.60 -1.34 -0.82
N ARG A 133 0.79 -2.60 -0.38
CA ARG A 133 1.21 -3.70 -1.25
C ARG A 133 0.19 -4.00 -2.36
N LEU A 134 -1.11 -3.94 -2.06
CA LEU A 134 -2.16 -4.07 -3.08
C LEU A 134 -2.12 -2.91 -4.10
N ALA A 135 -1.91 -1.68 -3.63
CA ALA A 135 -1.74 -0.53 -4.52
C ALA A 135 -0.48 -0.67 -5.40
N GLN A 136 0.63 -1.17 -4.84
CA GLN A 136 1.84 -1.46 -5.62
C GLN A 136 1.57 -2.49 -6.73
N LEU A 137 0.88 -3.59 -6.44
CA LEU A 137 0.52 -4.60 -7.44
C LEU A 137 -0.42 -4.04 -8.52
N GLY A 138 -1.51 -3.37 -8.10
CA GLY A 138 -2.46 -2.76 -9.02
C GLY A 138 -1.80 -1.70 -9.91
N PHE A 139 -0.89 -0.91 -9.35
CA PHE A 139 -0.14 0.09 -10.11
C PHE A 139 0.83 -0.58 -11.09
N ALA A 140 1.66 -1.52 -10.64
CA ALA A 140 2.61 -2.22 -11.52
C ALA A 140 1.92 -2.94 -12.69
N PHE A 141 0.82 -3.66 -12.43
CA PHE A 141 0.10 -4.35 -13.52
C PHE A 141 -0.62 -3.39 -14.47
N SER A 142 -1.16 -2.28 -13.96
CA SER A 142 -1.76 -1.29 -14.85
C SER A 142 -0.73 -0.60 -15.75
N LEU A 143 0.49 -0.34 -15.25
CA LEU A 143 1.60 0.16 -16.06
C LEU A 143 2.05 -0.85 -17.12
N ILE A 144 2.21 -2.12 -16.75
CA ILE A 144 2.54 -3.19 -17.71
C ILE A 144 1.47 -3.29 -18.80
N GLY A 145 0.19 -3.29 -18.41
CA GLY A 145 -0.92 -3.31 -19.35
C GLY A 145 -0.90 -2.11 -20.28
N GLU A 146 -0.57 -0.92 -19.78
CA GLU A 146 -0.51 0.30 -20.58
C GLU A 146 0.68 0.27 -21.57
N ILE A 147 1.85 -0.22 -21.15
CA ILE A 147 3.02 -0.44 -22.03
C ILE A 147 2.62 -1.32 -23.21
N ILE A 148 2.02 -2.49 -22.96
CA ILE A 148 1.75 -3.48 -24.02
C ILE A 148 0.56 -3.05 -24.90
N THR A 149 -0.50 -2.54 -24.29
CA THR A 149 -1.79 -2.35 -24.99
C THR A 149 -2.05 -0.91 -25.43
N GLY A 150 -1.30 0.06 -24.90
CA GLY A 150 -1.57 1.48 -25.12
C GLY A 150 -2.78 2.03 -24.35
N LYS A 151 -3.43 1.20 -23.53
CA LYS A 151 -4.67 1.56 -22.81
C LYS A 151 -4.37 1.85 -21.35
N GLY A 152 -4.85 2.98 -20.85
CA GLY A 152 -4.73 3.32 -19.43
C GLY A 152 -5.53 2.39 -18.52
N ALA A 153 -5.26 2.44 -17.21
CA ALA A 153 -5.86 1.55 -16.21
C ALA A 153 -7.40 1.51 -16.25
N LEU A 154 -8.08 2.65 -16.40
CA LEU A 154 -9.54 2.71 -16.47
C LEU A 154 -10.10 1.97 -17.70
N ALA A 155 -9.43 2.11 -18.85
CA ALA A 155 -9.80 1.40 -20.07
C ALA A 155 -9.51 -0.11 -19.97
N GLN A 156 -8.41 -0.50 -19.33
CA GLN A 156 -8.11 -1.90 -19.03
C GLN A 156 -9.21 -2.51 -18.15
N LEU A 157 -9.61 -1.82 -17.06
CA LEU A 157 -10.68 -2.30 -16.19
C LEU A 157 -12.01 -2.47 -16.93
N ASN A 158 -12.38 -1.54 -17.81
CA ASN A 158 -13.58 -1.67 -18.64
C ASN A 158 -13.53 -2.91 -19.56
N ILE A 159 -12.38 -3.19 -20.17
CA ILE A 159 -12.20 -4.34 -21.07
C ILE A 159 -12.23 -5.66 -20.31
N GLU A 160 -11.51 -5.74 -19.18
CA GLU A 160 -11.34 -6.98 -18.43
C GLU A 160 -12.60 -7.36 -17.64
N THR A 161 -13.34 -6.36 -17.13
CA THR A 161 -14.59 -6.61 -16.37
C THR A 161 -15.83 -6.65 -17.24
N GLY A 162 -15.78 -6.05 -18.45
CA GLY A 162 -16.94 -5.84 -19.30
C GLY A 162 -17.92 -4.78 -18.78
N VAL A 163 -17.64 -4.13 -17.64
CA VAL A 163 -18.50 -3.10 -17.04
C VAL A 163 -18.33 -1.78 -17.81
N PRO A 164 -19.40 -1.15 -18.30
CA PRO A 164 -19.34 0.14 -18.99
C PRO A 164 -18.61 1.22 -18.21
N ILE A 165 -17.90 2.13 -18.91
CA ILE A 165 -17.06 3.16 -18.26
C ILE A 165 -17.87 4.04 -17.31
N ASN A 166 -19.09 4.44 -17.69
CA ASN A 166 -19.98 5.25 -16.86
C ASN A 166 -20.39 4.58 -15.54
N GLU A 167 -20.33 3.24 -15.46
CA GLU A 167 -20.60 2.47 -14.24
C GLU A 167 -19.34 2.22 -13.43
N ILE A 168 -18.18 2.06 -14.09
CA ILE A 168 -16.90 1.78 -13.42
C ILE A 168 -16.22 3.05 -12.90
N GLU A 169 -16.40 4.18 -13.57
CA GLU A 169 -15.82 5.47 -13.21
C GLU A 169 -16.14 5.90 -11.75
N PRO A 170 -17.39 5.86 -11.26
CA PRO A 170 -17.67 6.21 -9.86
C PRO A 170 -17.02 5.24 -8.87
N LEU A 171 -16.90 3.95 -9.22
CA LEU A 171 -16.24 2.95 -8.37
C LEU A 171 -14.73 3.19 -8.29
N VAL A 172 -14.10 3.49 -9.43
CA VAL A 172 -12.67 3.83 -9.50
C VAL A 172 -12.41 5.15 -8.78
N LEU A 173 -13.25 6.17 -8.96
CA LEU A 173 -13.10 7.44 -8.25
C LEU A 173 -13.23 7.26 -6.73
N PHE A 174 -14.16 6.42 -6.28
CA PHE A 174 -14.28 6.05 -4.88
C PHE A 174 -13.02 5.34 -4.36
N ASN A 175 -12.47 4.39 -5.14
CA ASN A 175 -11.23 3.69 -4.80
C ASN A 175 -10.02 4.65 -4.73
N VAL A 176 -9.91 5.58 -5.68
CA VAL A 176 -8.90 6.65 -5.70
C VAL A 176 -9.00 7.51 -4.44
N LEU A 177 -10.22 7.90 -4.04
CA LEU A 177 -10.44 8.67 -2.81
C LEU A 177 -10.05 7.85 -1.57
N LEU A 178 -10.40 6.57 -1.52
CA LEU A 178 -9.99 5.69 -0.40
C LEU A 178 -8.46 5.58 -0.31
N PHE A 179 -7.77 5.36 -1.43
CA PHE A 179 -6.30 5.31 -1.46
C PHE A 179 -5.68 6.64 -1.06
N PHE A 180 -6.22 7.76 -1.52
CA PHE A 180 -5.74 9.09 -1.13
C PHE A 180 -5.85 9.31 0.38
N ILE A 181 -7.01 8.99 0.97
CA ILE A 181 -7.21 9.16 2.41
C ILE A 181 -6.32 8.18 3.19
N ALA A 182 -6.22 6.91 2.77
CA ALA A 182 -5.35 5.93 3.42
C ALA A 182 -3.87 6.36 3.35
N ALA A 183 -3.42 6.90 2.23
CA ALA A 183 -2.06 7.37 2.03
C ALA A 183 -1.69 8.58 2.88
N LEU A 184 -2.66 9.39 3.33
CA LEU A 184 -2.42 10.55 4.19
C LEU A 184 -2.68 10.28 5.68
N ASN A 185 -3.47 9.25 5.99
CA ASN A 185 -3.86 8.95 7.36
C ASN A 185 -2.88 7.95 8.02
N PRO A 186 -2.22 8.30 9.13
CA PRO A 186 -1.40 7.35 9.88
C PRO A 186 -2.25 6.23 10.51
N GLY A 187 -1.89 4.97 10.27
CA GLY A 187 -2.45 3.85 11.02
C GLY A 187 -2.02 3.81 12.48
N THR A 188 -2.81 3.16 13.34
CA THR A 188 -2.46 2.89 14.75
C THR A 188 -1.35 1.84 14.90
N GLY A 189 -0.72 1.82 16.07
CA GLY A 189 0.35 0.90 16.41
C GLY A 189 1.74 1.50 16.26
N LYS A 190 2.72 0.82 16.86
CA LYS A 190 4.13 1.24 16.90
C LYS A 190 5.00 0.25 16.15
N PHE A 191 6.05 0.79 15.55
CA PHE A 191 7.11 -0.03 14.96
C PHE A 191 8.06 -0.46 16.07
N VAL A 192 8.41 -1.74 16.09
CA VAL A 192 9.39 -2.32 17.02
C VAL A 192 10.46 -3.01 16.20
N THR A 193 11.71 -2.73 16.52
CA THR A 193 12.87 -3.37 15.88
C THR A 193 13.12 -4.74 16.49
N ASP A 194 13.72 -5.65 15.72
CA ASP A 194 14.03 -7.02 16.17
C ASP A 194 15.04 -7.07 17.34
N GLU A 195 15.72 -5.95 17.64
CA GLU A 195 16.62 -5.83 18.80
C GLU A 195 15.89 -5.54 20.13
N GLU A 196 14.65 -5.04 20.08
CA GLU A 196 13.88 -4.59 21.24
C GLU A 196 12.93 -5.67 21.82
N GLU A 197 12.80 -6.84 21.19
CA GLU A 197 12.12 -8.00 21.79
C GLU A 197 13.05 -8.70 22.81
N ASN A 198 13.19 -8.14 24.03
CA ASN A 198 13.67 -8.85 25.23
C ASN A 198 13.14 -8.26 26.55
#